data_AF-A0A937AME7-F1
#
_entry.id   AF-A0A937AME7-F1
#
_cell.length_a   1.000
_cell.length_b   1.000
_cell.length_c   1.000
_cell.angle_alpha   90.00
_cell.angle_beta   90.00
_cell.angle_gamma   90.00
#
_symmetry.space_group_name_H-M   'P 1'
#
loop_
_entity.id
_entity.type
_entity.pdbx_description
1 polymer ?
#
loop_
_entity_poly.entity_id
_entity_poly.type
_entity_poly.pdbx_seq_one_letter_code
_entity_poly.pdbx_strand_id
1 'polypeptide(L)'
;VNNYIEALNSSINLLKDLPLSSRLLKSAHKILLRGVRGENKLPGEFRRSQNWIGGSSLLSAVFIPPIWEEVDPLMGDAENFLHNEDVGLTNLIKIAIAHYQFETIHPFLDGNGRIGRLMITLYLVEKGIIQKPVLYLSDFFEKNREQYYDNLTRVRTQNDLLKWVKFFLIGVIETCESSSQTLKSILQLKKECEEKRIYTLGKKVKTAKILLDYLFQQPIVDAETVASQTKVSLVSSYKLLDDFVRLKILREMTGAKRNRLFVFDEYFTLFK
;
A
#
# COMPACT_ATOMS: atom_id res chain seq x y z
N VAL A 1 1.70 -8.99 -4.01
CA VAL A 1 1.57 -8.06 -2.85
C VAL A 1 2.93 -7.75 -2.23
N ASN A 2 3.73 -8.75 -1.85
CA ASN A 2 5.06 -8.53 -1.24
C ASN A 2 5.99 -7.61 -2.06
N ASN A 3 6.11 -7.81 -3.38
CA ASN A 3 6.92 -6.94 -4.24
C ASN A 3 6.45 -5.47 -4.21
N TYR A 4 5.16 -5.21 -4.04
CA TYR A 4 4.64 -3.85 -3.95
C TYR A 4 5.08 -3.18 -2.65
N ILE A 5 4.99 -3.91 -1.53
CA ILE A 5 5.43 -3.43 -0.22
C ILE A 5 6.95 -3.20 -0.23
N GLU A 6 7.72 -4.12 -0.81
CA GLU A 6 9.17 -3.98 -0.96
C GLU A 6 9.53 -2.78 -1.84
N ALA A 7 8.87 -2.60 -2.99
CA ALA A 7 9.08 -1.46 -3.88
C ALA A 7 8.79 -0.13 -3.16
N LEU A 8 7.69 -0.05 -2.41
CA LEU A 8 7.30 1.13 -1.64
C LEU A 8 8.32 1.44 -0.55
N ASN A 9 8.69 0.47 0.29
CA ASN A 9 9.66 0.67 1.37
C ASN A 9 11.05 1.02 0.85
N SER A 10 11.49 0.34 -0.22
CA SER A 10 12.76 0.66 -0.88
C SER A 10 12.74 2.08 -1.44
N SER A 11 11.64 2.50 -2.07
CA SER A 11 11.52 3.85 -2.65
C SER A 11 11.48 4.93 -1.58
N ILE A 12 10.78 4.71 -0.46
CA ILE A 12 10.76 5.64 0.68
C ILE A 12 12.16 5.83 1.29
N ASN A 13 12.94 4.75 1.35
CA ASN A 13 14.33 4.86 1.81
C ASN A 13 15.18 5.69 0.83
N LEU A 14 15.01 5.49 -0.48
CA LEU A 14 15.71 6.25 -1.52
C LEU A 14 15.29 7.72 -1.57
N LEU A 15 14.06 8.07 -1.16
CA LEU A 15 13.58 9.47 -1.11
C LEU A 15 14.43 10.39 -0.24
N LYS A 16 15.27 9.84 0.66
CA LYS A 16 16.22 10.62 1.47
C LYS A 16 17.32 11.28 0.64
N ASP A 17 17.70 10.64 -0.47
CA ASP A 17 18.83 11.03 -1.31
C ASP A 17 18.41 11.31 -2.76
N LEU A 18 17.19 10.94 -3.15
CA LEU A 18 16.67 11.00 -4.51
C LEU A 18 15.24 11.55 -4.52
N PRO A 19 14.96 12.72 -5.13
CA PRO A 19 13.59 13.18 -5.26
C PRO A 19 12.73 12.22 -6.09
N LEU A 20 11.40 12.35 -5.96
CA LEU A 20 10.47 11.62 -6.80
C LEU A 20 10.76 11.93 -8.27
N SER A 21 11.20 10.92 -9.00
CA SER A 21 11.73 11.08 -10.35
C SER A 21 11.48 9.82 -11.16
N SER A 22 11.65 9.94 -12.47
CA SER A 22 11.62 8.80 -13.39
C SER A 22 12.61 7.70 -12.97
N ARG A 23 13.78 8.07 -12.43
CA ARG A 23 14.78 7.12 -11.88
C ARG A 23 14.23 6.34 -10.68
N LEU A 24 13.55 7.02 -9.75
CA LEU A 24 12.94 6.38 -8.60
C LEU A 24 11.80 5.43 -9.02
N LEU A 25 10.93 5.89 -9.93
CA LEU A 25 9.81 5.09 -10.46
C LEU A 25 10.29 3.85 -11.21
N LYS A 26 11.35 3.98 -12.03
CA LYS A 26 12.02 2.85 -12.68
C LYS A 26 12.58 1.85 -11.65
N SER A 27 13.21 2.34 -10.59
CA SER A 27 13.74 1.49 -9.51
C SER A 27 12.63 0.71 -8.79
N ALA A 28 11.53 1.38 -8.47
CA ALA A 28 10.32 0.75 -7.91
C ALA A 28 9.73 -0.29 -8.87
N HIS A 29 9.65 0.04 -10.16
CA HIS A 29 9.14 -0.84 -11.22
C HIS A 29 9.95 -2.14 -11.35
N LYS A 30 11.28 -2.05 -11.25
CA LYS A 30 12.16 -3.23 -11.27
C LYS A 30 11.86 -4.20 -10.13
N ILE A 31 11.69 -3.69 -8.91
CA ILE A 31 11.33 -4.52 -7.74
C ILE A 31 9.93 -5.10 -7.91
N LEU A 32 8.98 -4.28 -8.37
CA LEU A 32 7.58 -4.68 -8.53
C LEU A 32 7.41 -5.92 -9.42
N LEU A 33 8.16 -6.00 -10.51
CA LEU A 33 8.04 -7.08 -11.52
C LEU A 33 8.93 -8.30 -11.26
N ARG A 34 9.72 -8.34 -10.18
CA ARG A 34 10.63 -9.46 -9.89
C ARG A 34 9.87 -10.78 -9.61
N GLY A 35 10.10 -11.83 -10.41
CA GLY A 35 9.55 -13.17 -10.17
C GLY A 35 8.03 -13.25 -10.30
N VAL A 36 7.40 -12.34 -11.06
CA VAL A 36 5.95 -12.27 -11.25
C VAL A 36 5.60 -12.02 -12.72
N ARG A 37 4.31 -12.11 -13.06
CA ARG A 37 3.82 -11.74 -14.38
C ARG A 37 4.33 -10.36 -14.79
N GLY A 38 4.95 -10.31 -15.96
CA GLY A 38 5.57 -9.10 -16.51
C GLY A 38 7.08 -9.00 -16.29
N GLU A 39 7.72 -9.95 -15.60
CA GLU A 39 9.19 -9.93 -15.39
C GLU A 39 10.03 -9.81 -16.67
N ASN A 40 9.51 -10.28 -17.81
CA ASN A 40 10.19 -10.17 -19.11
C ASN A 40 9.81 -8.90 -19.89
N LYS A 41 9.02 -8.00 -19.31
CA LYS A 41 8.50 -6.79 -19.94
C LYS A 41 9.31 -5.54 -19.54
N LEU A 42 10.62 -5.63 -19.69
CA LEU A 42 11.57 -4.55 -19.40
C LEU A 42 11.45 -3.97 -17.96
N PRO A 43 11.61 -4.77 -16.89
CA PRO A 43 11.58 -4.25 -15.52
C PRO A 43 12.59 -3.12 -15.31
N GLY A 44 12.10 -2.01 -14.76
CA GLY A 44 12.88 -0.81 -14.53
C GLY A 44 13.20 0.05 -15.75
N GLU A 45 12.65 -0.25 -16.92
CA GLU A 45 12.85 0.56 -18.12
C GLU A 45 11.51 1.03 -18.69
N PHE A 46 11.49 2.19 -19.34
CA PHE A 46 10.33 2.60 -20.11
C PHE A 46 10.17 1.73 -21.35
N ARG A 47 8.94 1.63 -21.84
CA ARG A 47 8.60 0.82 -23.01
C ARG A 47 9.32 1.33 -24.26
N ARG A 48 9.72 0.39 -25.12
CA ARG A 48 10.29 0.65 -26.45
C ARG A 48 9.39 0.14 -27.58
N SER A 49 8.10 0.01 -27.27
CA SER A 49 7.07 -0.41 -28.21
C SER A 49 5.74 0.25 -27.83
N GLN A 50 4.81 0.27 -28.79
CA GLN A 50 3.47 0.77 -28.55
C GLN A 50 2.74 -0.11 -27.51
N ASN A 51 2.07 0.54 -26.56
CA ASN A 51 1.20 -0.14 -25.59
C ASN A 51 -0.27 0.21 -25.87
N TRP A 52 -1.20 -0.45 -25.20
CA TRP A 52 -2.63 -0.19 -25.29
C TRP A 52 -3.33 -0.49 -23.96
N ILE A 53 -4.45 0.15 -23.70
CA ILE A 53 -5.26 -0.01 -22.49
C ILE A 53 -6.65 -0.52 -22.88
N GLY A 54 -7.07 -1.63 -22.27
CA GLY A 54 -8.34 -2.31 -22.60
C GLY A 54 -8.29 -3.05 -23.93
N GLY A 55 -9.17 -4.02 -24.14
CA GLY A 55 -9.15 -4.87 -25.36
C GLY A 55 -7.99 -5.88 -25.41
N SER A 56 -7.98 -6.72 -26.45
CA SER A 56 -6.98 -7.77 -26.67
C SER A 56 -5.85 -7.37 -27.62
N SER A 57 -6.01 -6.27 -28.34
CA SER A 57 -5.07 -5.73 -29.33
C SER A 57 -5.25 -4.22 -29.49
N LEU A 58 -4.33 -3.56 -30.20
CA LEU A 58 -4.42 -2.16 -30.61
C LEU A 58 -5.75 -1.83 -31.31
N LEU A 59 -6.26 -2.72 -32.16
CA LEU A 59 -7.51 -2.51 -32.91
C LEU A 59 -8.75 -2.49 -32.01
N SER A 60 -8.70 -3.23 -30.91
CA SER A 60 -9.80 -3.34 -29.93
C SER A 60 -9.56 -2.46 -28.69
N ALA A 61 -8.52 -1.64 -28.71
CA ALA A 61 -8.09 -0.89 -27.54
C ALA A 61 -9.13 0.18 -27.16
N VAL A 62 -9.38 0.31 -25.87
CA VAL A 62 -10.21 1.42 -25.34
C VAL A 62 -9.43 2.72 -25.42
N PHE A 63 -8.11 2.65 -25.20
CA PHE A 63 -7.21 3.79 -25.31
C PHE A 63 -5.82 3.35 -25.75
N ILE A 64 -5.23 4.10 -26.68
CA ILE A 64 -3.85 3.93 -27.13
C ILE A 64 -3.04 5.10 -26.54
N PRO A 65 -2.12 4.87 -25.58
CA PRO A 65 -1.25 5.91 -25.05
C PRO A 65 -0.30 6.45 -26.12
N PRO A 66 0.42 7.56 -25.85
CA PRO A 66 1.39 8.15 -26.77
C PRO A 66 2.38 7.15 -27.39
N ILE A 67 3.01 7.50 -28.50
CA ILE A 67 4.06 6.65 -29.07
C ILE A 67 5.25 6.55 -28.11
N TRP A 68 6.01 5.46 -28.16
CA TRP A 68 7.01 5.17 -27.14
C TRP A 68 8.17 6.17 -27.15
N GLU A 69 8.44 6.79 -28.30
CA GLU A 69 9.42 7.86 -28.49
C GLU A 69 9.09 9.13 -27.69
N GLU A 70 7.80 9.36 -27.39
CA GLU A 70 7.35 10.51 -26.60
C GLU A 70 7.37 10.23 -25.08
N VAL A 71 7.60 8.99 -24.65
CA VAL A 71 7.49 8.63 -23.23
C VAL A 71 8.52 9.37 -22.38
N ASP A 72 9.79 9.37 -22.77
CA ASP A 72 10.84 10.07 -22.02
C ASP A 72 10.57 11.58 -21.87
N PRO A 73 10.29 12.35 -22.95
CA PRO A 73 9.99 13.78 -22.79
C PRO A 73 8.70 14.05 -22.00
N LEU A 74 7.64 13.26 -22.18
CA LEU A 74 6.39 13.42 -21.43
C LEU A 74 6.56 13.12 -19.93
N MET A 75 7.35 12.10 -19.60
CA MET A 75 7.68 11.80 -18.20
C MET A 75 8.55 12.89 -17.57
N GLY A 76 9.48 13.46 -18.35
CA GLY A 76 10.26 14.63 -17.92
C GLY A 76 9.39 15.86 -17.64
N ASP A 77 8.41 16.14 -18.51
CA ASP A 77 7.43 17.21 -18.29
C ASP A 77 6.58 16.99 -17.02
N ALA A 78 6.06 15.77 -16.84
CA ALA A 78 5.31 15.41 -15.64
C ALA A 78 6.13 15.55 -14.35
N GLU A 79 7.42 15.18 -14.39
CA GLU A 79 8.36 15.35 -13.29
C GLU A 79 8.60 16.84 -12.98
N ASN A 80 8.83 17.66 -14.01
CA ASN A 80 8.99 19.10 -13.85
C ASN A 80 7.73 19.75 -13.24
N PHE A 81 6.53 19.34 -13.68
CA PHE A 81 5.27 19.81 -13.11
C PHE A 81 5.14 19.46 -11.61
N LEU A 82 5.52 18.24 -11.21
CA LEU A 82 5.50 17.82 -9.82
C LEU A 82 6.43 18.65 -8.93
N HIS A 83 7.58 19.08 -9.46
CA HIS A 83 8.58 19.86 -8.71
C HIS A 83 8.43 21.37 -8.84
N ASN A 84 7.52 21.85 -9.68
CA ASN A 84 7.28 23.27 -9.85
C ASN A 84 6.47 23.84 -8.66
N GLU A 85 7.13 24.66 -7.83
CA GLU A 85 6.51 25.31 -6.66
C GLU A 85 5.76 26.61 -7.03
N ASP A 86 5.95 27.15 -8.24
CA ASP A 86 5.38 28.42 -8.70
C ASP A 86 3.99 28.27 -9.36
N VAL A 87 3.48 27.04 -9.51
CA VAL A 87 2.20 26.75 -10.19
C VAL A 87 0.98 27.27 -9.39
N GLY A 88 1.14 27.58 -8.09
CA GLY A 88 0.04 28.03 -7.24
C GLY A 88 -1.01 26.96 -6.92
N LEU A 89 -0.70 25.69 -7.17
CA LEU A 89 -1.58 24.55 -6.86
C LEU A 89 -1.18 23.87 -5.55
N THR A 90 -2.17 23.39 -4.81
CA THR A 90 -1.90 22.57 -3.63
C THR A 90 -1.34 21.20 -4.03
N ASN A 91 -0.53 20.62 -3.15
CA ASN A 91 0.12 19.33 -3.40
C ASN A 91 -0.86 18.20 -3.73
N LEU A 92 -2.06 18.17 -3.13
CA LEU A 92 -3.09 17.18 -3.45
C LEU A 92 -3.63 17.33 -4.87
N ILE A 93 -3.77 18.56 -5.36
CA ILE A 93 -4.19 18.81 -6.74
C ILE A 93 -3.06 18.44 -7.71
N LYS A 94 -1.81 18.82 -7.40
CA LYS A 94 -0.64 18.46 -8.21
C LYS A 94 -0.54 16.95 -8.39
N ILE A 95 -0.62 16.17 -7.32
CA ILE A 95 -0.49 14.71 -7.42
C ILE A 95 -1.70 14.06 -8.10
N ALA A 96 -2.90 14.62 -7.97
CA ALA A 96 -4.06 14.16 -8.73
C ALA A 96 -3.83 14.31 -10.24
N ILE A 97 -3.36 15.48 -10.67
CA ILE A 97 -3.07 15.76 -12.09
C ILE A 97 -1.92 14.88 -12.58
N ALA A 98 -0.83 14.80 -11.83
CA ALA A 98 0.33 13.98 -12.19
C ALA A 98 -0.02 12.48 -12.26
N HIS A 99 -0.88 11.97 -11.38
CA HIS A 99 -1.36 10.59 -11.46
C HIS A 99 -2.14 10.34 -12.76
N TYR A 100 -3.07 11.23 -13.11
CA TYR A 100 -3.76 11.17 -14.39
C TYR A 100 -2.78 11.19 -15.58
N GLN A 101 -1.80 12.08 -15.54
CA GLN A 101 -0.80 12.23 -16.60
C GLN A 101 0.03 10.96 -16.74
N PHE A 102 0.49 10.39 -15.63
CA PHE A 102 1.24 9.13 -15.60
C PHE A 102 0.44 7.96 -16.20
N GLU A 103 -0.83 7.81 -15.82
CA GLU A 103 -1.70 6.75 -16.36
C GLU A 103 -1.99 6.93 -17.85
N THR A 104 -1.92 8.17 -18.35
CA THR A 104 -2.13 8.53 -19.76
C THR A 104 -0.88 8.32 -20.61
N ILE A 105 0.30 8.70 -20.11
CA ILE A 105 1.59 8.41 -20.76
C ILE A 105 1.82 6.89 -20.83
N HIS A 106 1.43 6.20 -19.75
CA HIS A 106 1.50 4.74 -19.61
C HIS A 106 2.91 4.21 -19.95
N PRO A 107 3.94 4.64 -19.19
CA PRO A 107 5.34 4.57 -19.62
C PRO A 107 5.95 3.16 -19.61
N PHE A 108 5.34 2.19 -18.92
CA PHE A 108 5.83 0.82 -18.82
C PHE A 108 5.00 -0.15 -19.69
N LEU A 109 5.53 -1.34 -19.98
CA LEU A 109 4.80 -2.41 -20.68
C LEU A 109 3.83 -3.20 -19.77
N ASP A 110 4.01 -3.09 -18.45
CA ASP A 110 3.13 -3.64 -17.41
C ASP A 110 3.34 -2.84 -16.13
N GLY A 111 2.47 -3.02 -15.15
CA GLY A 111 2.67 -2.43 -13.83
C GLY A 111 2.35 -0.94 -13.71
N ASN A 112 1.92 -0.26 -14.78
CA ASN A 112 1.58 1.17 -14.77
C ASN A 112 0.64 1.54 -13.62
N GLY A 113 -0.56 0.95 -13.54
CA GLY A 113 -1.51 1.25 -12.46
C GLY A 113 -0.93 1.06 -11.05
N ARG A 114 -0.01 0.10 -10.87
CA ARG A 114 0.66 -0.14 -9.57
C ARG A 114 1.69 0.95 -9.27
N ILE A 115 2.51 1.33 -10.26
CA ILE A 115 3.49 2.41 -10.10
C ILE A 115 2.82 3.78 -9.99
N GLY A 116 1.77 4.04 -10.76
CA GLY A 116 1.01 5.29 -10.70
C GLY A 116 0.37 5.50 -9.33
N ARG A 117 -0.17 4.45 -8.70
CA ARG A 117 -0.68 4.55 -7.32
C ARG A 117 0.43 4.67 -6.28
N LEU A 118 1.54 3.97 -6.47
CA LEU A 118 2.72 4.07 -5.60
C LEU A 118 3.29 5.50 -5.62
N MET A 119 3.33 6.14 -6.80
CA MET A 119 3.77 7.52 -6.99
C MET A 119 3.00 8.51 -6.12
N ILE A 120 1.69 8.31 -5.93
CA ILE A 120 0.87 9.16 -5.05
C ILE A 120 1.44 9.15 -3.63
N THR A 121 1.63 7.95 -3.07
CA THR A 121 2.14 7.80 -1.71
C THR A 121 3.56 8.37 -1.57
N LEU A 122 4.44 8.13 -2.55
CA LEU A 122 5.79 8.67 -2.52
C LEU A 122 5.81 10.20 -2.52
N TYR A 123 5.00 10.85 -3.37
CA TYR A 123 4.92 12.30 -3.41
C TYR A 123 4.44 12.90 -2.08
N LEU A 124 3.43 12.28 -1.46
CA LEU A 124 2.91 12.75 -0.17
C LEU A 124 3.94 12.59 0.96
N VAL A 125 4.77 11.54 0.91
CA VAL A 125 5.89 11.33 1.85
C VAL A 125 6.98 12.37 1.62
N GLU A 126 7.40 12.57 0.37
CA GLU A 126 8.42 13.54 -0.01
C GLU A 126 8.05 14.97 0.40
N LYS A 127 6.80 15.38 0.18
CA LYS A 127 6.29 16.71 0.58
C LYS A 127 5.96 16.82 2.08
N GLY A 128 6.20 15.78 2.88
CA GLY A 128 5.97 15.79 4.33
C GLY A 128 4.50 15.82 4.75
N ILE A 129 3.57 15.58 3.83
CA ILE A 129 2.12 15.55 4.11
C ILE A 129 1.76 14.32 4.93
N ILE A 130 2.44 13.20 4.67
CA ILE A 130 2.37 11.99 5.49
C ILE A 130 3.77 11.54 5.89
N GLN A 131 3.96 11.14 7.13
CA GLN A 131 5.26 10.65 7.63
C GLN A 131 5.50 9.17 7.33
N LYS A 132 4.42 8.42 7.14
CA LYS A 132 4.40 6.98 6.88
C LYS A 132 3.40 6.71 5.76
N PRO A 133 3.62 5.67 4.94
CA PRO A 133 2.75 5.34 3.81
C PRO A 133 1.47 4.62 4.26
N VAL A 134 0.70 5.25 5.14
CA VAL A 134 -0.52 4.67 5.73
C VAL A 134 -1.77 4.96 4.89
N LEU A 135 -1.71 5.92 3.98
CA LEU A 135 -2.83 6.28 3.11
C LEU A 135 -2.92 5.32 1.93
N TYR A 136 -3.89 4.40 1.95
CA TYR A 136 -4.06 3.37 0.92
C TYR A 136 -5.16 3.73 -0.10
N LEU A 137 -4.93 4.78 -0.89
CA LEU A 137 -5.90 5.27 -1.89
C LEU A 137 -6.25 4.23 -2.97
N SER A 138 -5.42 3.19 -3.12
CA SER A 138 -5.69 2.08 -4.03
C SER A 138 -6.99 1.34 -3.69
N ASP A 139 -7.37 1.24 -2.41
CA ASP A 139 -8.61 0.60 -2.00
C ASP A 139 -9.84 1.35 -2.52
N PHE A 140 -9.84 2.69 -2.38
CA PHE A 140 -10.90 3.53 -2.94
C PHE A 140 -11.01 3.38 -4.46
N PHE A 141 -9.88 3.38 -5.18
CA PHE A 141 -9.90 3.19 -6.65
C PHE A 141 -10.38 1.80 -7.06
N GLU A 142 -10.06 0.75 -6.30
CA GLU A 142 -10.56 -0.60 -6.62
C GLU A 142 -12.08 -0.71 -6.35
N LYS A 143 -12.57 -0.16 -5.23
CA LYS A 143 -14.01 -0.09 -4.93
C LYS A 143 -14.79 0.72 -5.96
N ASN A 144 -14.17 1.75 -6.54
CA ASN A 144 -14.77 2.65 -7.52
C ASN A 144 -14.15 2.50 -8.93
N ARG A 145 -13.77 1.27 -9.30
CA ARG A 145 -12.95 1.00 -10.49
C ARG A 145 -13.52 1.55 -11.80
N GLU A 146 -14.81 1.37 -12.03
CA GLU A 146 -15.48 1.89 -13.25
C GLU A 146 -15.39 3.42 -13.29
N GLN A 147 -15.79 4.08 -12.21
CA GLN A 147 -15.72 5.54 -12.10
C GLN A 147 -14.29 6.07 -12.23
N TYR A 148 -13.29 5.35 -11.71
CA TYR A 148 -11.88 5.70 -11.86
C TYR A 148 -11.47 5.76 -13.33
N TYR A 149 -11.74 4.69 -14.10
CA TYR A 149 -11.39 4.65 -15.52
C TYR A 149 -12.24 5.62 -16.37
N ASP A 150 -13.52 5.79 -16.03
CA ASP A 150 -14.40 6.75 -16.70
C ASP A 150 -13.91 8.18 -16.51
N ASN A 151 -13.54 8.56 -15.28
CA ASN A 151 -13.02 9.90 -15.02
C ASN A 151 -11.70 10.15 -15.77
N LEU A 152 -10.76 9.20 -15.77
CA LEU A 152 -9.52 9.32 -16.56
C LEU A 152 -9.82 9.48 -18.06
N THR A 153 -10.76 8.70 -18.59
CA THR A 153 -11.17 8.76 -19.99
C THR A 153 -11.80 10.11 -20.33
N ARG A 154 -12.65 10.65 -19.45
CA ARG A 154 -13.27 11.96 -19.66
C ARG A 154 -12.28 13.10 -19.66
N VAL A 155 -11.19 13.04 -18.89
CA VAL A 155 -10.11 14.03 -19.04
C VAL A 155 -9.51 13.97 -20.45
N ARG A 156 -9.22 12.76 -20.95
CA ARG A 156 -8.62 12.56 -22.29
C ARG A 156 -9.51 13.03 -23.43
N THR A 157 -10.82 12.79 -23.34
CA THR A 157 -11.76 13.03 -24.45
C THR A 157 -12.53 14.35 -24.34
N GLN A 158 -12.66 14.91 -23.13
CA GLN A 158 -13.52 16.07 -22.86
C GLN A 158 -12.81 17.18 -22.05
N ASN A 159 -11.52 17.02 -21.74
CA ASN A 159 -10.75 17.95 -20.91
C ASN A 159 -11.38 18.21 -19.52
N ASP A 160 -12.12 17.24 -18.98
CA ASP A 160 -12.82 17.38 -17.68
C ASP A 160 -11.92 17.05 -16.49
N LEU A 161 -10.81 17.80 -16.38
CA LEU A 161 -9.83 17.63 -15.30
C LEU A 161 -10.44 17.93 -13.93
N LEU A 162 -11.39 18.86 -13.86
CA LEU A 162 -12.06 19.25 -12.61
C LEU A 162 -12.81 18.07 -12.00
N LYS A 163 -13.54 17.27 -12.80
CA LYS A 163 -14.24 16.11 -12.25
C LYS A 163 -13.28 15.03 -11.76
N TRP A 164 -12.19 14.79 -12.48
CA TRP A 164 -11.12 13.89 -12.03
C TRP A 164 -10.54 14.33 -10.67
N VAL A 165 -10.17 15.61 -10.54
CA VAL A 165 -9.61 16.13 -9.29
C VAL A 165 -10.63 16.01 -8.14
N LYS A 166 -11.92 16.30 -8.37
CA LYS A 166 -12.96 16.10 -7.35
C LYS A 166 -13.07 14.64 -6.91
N PHE A 167 -13.11 13.69 -7.86
CA PHE A 167 -13.15 12.26 -7.57
C PHE A 167 -11.93 11.82 -6.77
N PHE A 168 -10.74 12.27 -7.16
CA PHE A 168 -9.49 11.98 -6.45
C PHE A 168 -9.53 12.48 -5.00
N LEU A 169 -9.97 13.73 -4.79
CA LEU A 169 -10.04 14.33 -3.45
C LEU A 169 -11.08 13.65 -2.55
N ILE A 170 -12.22 13.22 -3.10
CA ILE A 170 -13.19 12.38 -2.37
C ILE A 170 -12.50 11.09 -1.91
N GLY A 171 -11.76 10.43 -2.80
CA GLY A 171 -11.01 9.23 -2.43
C GLY A 171 -9.99 9.47 -1.33
N VAL A 172 -9.30 10.62 -1.35
CA VAL A 172 -8.37 11.00 -0.27
C VAL A 172 -9.12 11.18 1.06
N ILE A 173 -10.26 11.87 1.06
CA ILE A 173 -11.08 12.08 2.26
C ILE A 173 -11.54 10.74 2.84
N GLU A 174 -12.19 9.89 2.04
CA GLU A 174 -12.71 8.60 2.49
C GLU A 174 -11.59 7.68 3.03
N THR A 175 -10.44 7.65 2.34
CA THR A 175 -9.30 6.84 2.77
C THR A 175 -8.72 7.36 4.09
N CYS A 176 -8.63 8.68 4.27
CA CYS A 176 -8.18 9.30 5.52
C CYS A 176 -9.14 8.99 6.68
N GLU A 177 -10.44 9.08 6.46
CA GLU A 177 -11.47 8.78 7.47
C GLU A 177 -11.45 7.31 7.87
N SER A 178 -11.44 6.40 6.89
CA SER A 178 -11.33 4.96 7.11
C SER A 178 -10.05 4.58 7.86
N SER A 179 -8.91 5.14 7.47
CA SER A 179 -7.62 4.90 8.14
C SER A 179 -7.64 5.41 9.59
N SER A 180 -8.22 6.58 9.82
CA SER A 180 -8.36 7.18 11.16
C SER A 180 -9.27 6.34 12.06
N GLN A 181 -10.38 5.84 11.51
CA GLN A 181 -11.30 4.99 12.23
C GLN A 181 -10.65 3.64 12.58
N THR A 182 -9.94 3.04 11.63
CA THR A 182 -9.18 1.79 11.84
C THR A 182 -8.16 1.96 12.96
N LEU A 183 -7.38 3.05 12.97
CA LEU A 183 -6.42 3.33 14.03
C LEU A 183 -7.09 3.47 15.40
N LYS A 184 -8.22 4.18 15.49
CA LYS A 184 -9.01 4.29 16.74
C LYS A 184 -9.44 2.90 17.23
N SER A 185 -9.95 2.06 16.34
CA SER A 185 -10.37 0.69 16.68
C SER A 185 -9.19 -0.16 17.16
N ILE A 186 -8.02 -0.04 16.55
CA ILE A 186 -6.79 -0.74 16.97
C ILE A 186 -6.37 -0.32 18.38
N LEU A 187 -6.36 0.99 18.65
CA LEU A 187 -6.00 1.53 19.98
C LEU A 187 -7.00 1.06 21.05
N GLN A 188 -8.29 1.04 20.71
CA GLN A 188 -9.33 0.54 21.60
C GLN A 188 -9.18 -0.96 21.88
N LEU A 189 -8.92 -1.78 20.84
CA LEU A 189 -8.67 -3.22 20.99
C LEU A 189 -7.43 -3.47 21.86
N LYS A 190 -6.36 -2.71 21.64
CA LYS A 190 -5.14 -2.79 22.46
C LYS A 190 -5.45 -2.51 23.92
N LYS A 191 -6.13 -1.40 24.20
CA LYS A 191 -6.53 -1.00 25.56
C LYS A 191 -7.39 -2.07 26.22
N GLU A 192 -8.38 -2.61 25.50
CA GLU A 192 -9.24 -3.68 26.01
C GLU A 192 -8.45 -4.95 26.35
N CYS A 193 -7.54 -5.37 25.47
CA CYS A 193 -6.70 -6.53 25.71
C CYS A 193 -5.80 -6.32 26.94
N GLU A 194 -5.17 -5.14 27.05
CA GLU A 194 -4.28 -4.79 28.17
C GLU A 194 -5.03 -4.73 29.51
N GLU A 195 -6.10 -3.95 29.58
CA GLU A 195 -6.78 -3.59 30.84
C GLU A 195 -7.77 -4.65 31.31
N LYS A 196 -8.44 -5.37 30.40
CA LYS A 196 -9.52 -6.30 30.75
C LYS A 196 -9.13 -7.77 30.60
N ARG A 197 -8.27 -8.11 29.62
CA ARG A 197 -7.99 -9.51 29.28
C ARG A 197 -6.70 -9.99 29.92
N ILE A 198 -5.54 -9.48 29.49
CA ILE A 198 -4.24 -9.98 29.98
C ILE A 198 -3.98 -9.60 31.44
N TYR A 199 -4.59 -8.52 31.95
CA TYR A 199 -4.49 -8.12 33.36
C TYR A 199 -4.88 -9.27 34.33
N THR A 200 -5.80 -10.14 33.91
CA THR A 200 -6.26 -11.29 34.70
C THR A 200 -5.19 -12.38 34.90
N LEU A 201 -4.05 -12.33 34.19
CA LEU A 201 -2.99 -13.33 34.24
C LEU A 201 -2.00 -13.16 35.41
N GLY A 202 -2.22 -12.17 36.28
CA GLY A 202 -1.43 -11.96 37.50
C GLY A 202 0.07 -11.82 37.23
N LYS A 203 0.90 -12.74 37.77
CA LYS A 203 2.36 -12.70 37.62
C LYS A 203 2.84 -12.74 36.16
N LYS A 204 2.03 -13.27 35.24
CA LYS A 204 2.38 -13.39 33.81
C LYS A 204 2.08 -12.12 32.99
N VAL A 205 1.46 -11.09 33.57
CA VAL A 205 1.04 -9.86 32.84
C VAL A 205 2.19 -9.22 32.07
N LYS A 206 3.39 -9.15 32.64
CA LYS A 206 4.57 -8.56 31.97
C LYS A 206 4.93 -9.33 30.68
N THR A 207 4.99 -10.65 30.75
CA THR A 207 5.28 -11.51 29.59
C THR A 207 4.15 -11.47 28.57
N ALA A 208 2.89 -11.47 29.03
CA ALA A 208 1.72 -11.33 28.17
C ALA A 208 1.72 -9.99 27.41
N LYS A 209 2.14 -8.90 28.04
CA LYS A 209 2.23 -7.60 27.37
C LYS A 209 3.24 -7.61 26.23
N ILE A 210 4.41 -8.24 26.41
CA ILE A 210 5.42 -8.39 25.34
C ILE A 210 4.82 -9.14 24.14
N LEU A 211 4.10 -10.24 24.41
CA LEU A 211 3.43 -10.98 23.34
C LEU A 211 2.34 -10.15 22.66
N LEU A 212 1.50 -9.45 23.43
CA LEU A 212 0.43 -8.62 22.89
C LEU A 212 0.99 -7.50 21.99
N ASP A 213 2.02 -6.79 22.44
CA ASP A 213 2.69 -5.75 21.64
C ASP A 213 3.29 -6.31 20.34
N TYR A 214 3.81 -7.53 20.37
CA TYR A 214 4.30 -8.23 19.19
C TYR A 214 3.17 -8.64 18.24
N LEU A 215 2.01 -9.06 18.75
CA LEU A 215 0.86 -9.47 17.93
C LEU A 215 0.29 -8.32 17.09
N PHE A 216 0.44 -7.06 17.52
CA PHE A 216 0.09 -5.89 16.70
C PHE A 216 1.08 -5.62 15.54
N GLN A 217 2.22 -6.32 15.50
CA GLN A 217 3.20 -6.26 14.41
C GLN A 217 3.15 -7.53 13.55
N GLN A 218 3.01 -8.69 14.19
CA GLN A 218 2.91 -10.01 13.58
C GLN A 218 1.72 -10.76 14.22
N PRO A 219 0.51 -10.65 13.64
CA PRO A 219 -0.71 -11.19 14.23
C PRO A 219 -0.86 -12.71 14.08
N ILE A 220 0.10 -13.38 13.43
CA ILE A 220 0.15 -14.84 13.32
C ILE A 220 1.46 -15.30 13.95
N VAL A 221 1.36 -16.21 14.92
CA VAL A 221 2.52 -16.72 15.67
C VAL A 221 2.43 -18.21 15.91
N ASP A 222 3.59 -18.85 16.09
CA ASP A 222 3.75 -20.18 16.64
C ASP A 222 4.44 -20.14 18.02
N ALA A 223 4.56 -21.29 18.68
CA ALA A 223 5.19 -21.38 19.99
C ALA A 223 6.68 -21.00 19.99
N GLU A 224 7.39 -21.23 18.89
CA GLU A 224 8.82 -20.88 18.75
C GLU A 224 9.02 -19.36 18.69
N THR A 225 8.20 -18.69 17.87
CA THR A 225 8.14 -17.22 17.79
C THR A 225 7.80 -16.63 19.15
N VAL A 226 6.79 -17.15 19.85
CA VAL A 226 6.45 -16.69 21.20
C VAL A 226 7.63 -16.86 22.17
N ALA A 227 8.32 -18.01 22.14
CA ALA A 227 9.48 -18.26 22.99
C ALA A 227 10.60 -17.25 22.72
N SER A 228 10.91 -16.97 21.45
CA SER A 228 11.97 -16.05 21.08
C SER A 228 11.65 -14.61 21.48
N GLN A 229 10.42 -14.15 21.23
CA GLN A 229 10.02 -12.75 21.49
C GLN A 229 9.86 -12.47 22.98
N THR A 230 9.32 -13.43 23.74
CA THR A 230 9.07 -13.25 25.19
C THR A 230 10.22 -13.71 26.07
N LYS A 231 11.24 -14.36 25.50
CA LYS A 231 12.41 -14.92 26.20
C LYS A 231 12.05 -15.94 27.29
N VAL A 232 11.00 -16.74 27.05
CA VAL A 232 10.58 -17.82 27.95
C VAL A 232 10.82 -19.19 27.31
N SER A 233 10.79 -20.25 28.12
CA SER A 233 10.92 -21.61 27.60
C SER A 233 9.76 -22.00 26.69
N LEU A 234 9.99 -22.91 25.75
CA LEU A 234 8.95 -23.38 24.82
C LEU A 234 7.71 -23.92 25.55
N VAL A 235 7.90 -24.60 26.69
CA VAL A 235 6.80 -25.07 27.56
C VAL A 235 5.98 -23.90 28.12
N SER A 236 6.64 -22.81 28.52
CA SER A 236 5.96 -21.60 28.99
C SER A 236 5.23 -20.88 27.85
N SER A 237 5.77 -20.90 26.64
CA SER A 237 5.12 -20.35 25.45
C SER A 237 3.81 -21.05 25.12
N TYR A 238 3.77 -22.39 25.17
CA TYR A 238 2.52 -23.14 25.00
C TYR A 238 1.47 -22.74 26.04
N LYS A 239 1.85 -22.64 27.32
CA LYS A 239 0.94 -22.19 28.38
C LYS A 239 0.43 -20.77 28.15
N LEU A 240 1.28 -19.87 27.64
CA LEU A 240 0.90 -18.49 27.33
C LEU A 240 -0.05 -18.43 26.13
N LEU A 241 0.18 -19.24 25.10
CA LEU A 241 -0.73 -19.37 23.96
C LEU A 241 -2.10 -19.90 24.39
N ASP A 242 -2.15 -20.92 25.24
CA ASP A 242 -3.40 -21.45 25.80
C ASP A 242 -4.13 -20.38 26.64
N ASP A 243 -3.39 -19.58 27.43
CA ASP A 243 -3.94 -18.44 28.14
C ASP A 243 -4.56 -17.40 27.17
N PHE A 244 -3.88 -17.08 26.07
CA PHE A 244 -4.37 -16.13 25.05
C PHE A 244 -5.59 -16.66 24.28
N VAL A 245 -5.66 -17.97 24.04
CA VAL A 245 -6.84 -18.62 23.46
C VAL A 245 -8.01 -18.58 24.45
N ARG A 246 -7.78 -18.89 25.73
CA ARG A 246 -8.81 -18.79 26.78
C ARG A 246 -9.35 -17.36 26.93
N LEU A 247 -8.47 -16.37 26.81
CA LEU A 247 -8.82 -14.94 26.83
C LEU A 247 -9.44 -14.44 25.52
N LYS A 248 -9.65 -15.32 24.54
CA LYS A 248 -10.19 -14.99 23.21
C LYS A 248 -9.38 -13.96 22.43
N ILE A 249 -8.09 -13.80 22.74
CA ILE A 249 -7.17 -12.95 21.98
C ILE A 249 -6.67 -13.70 20.75
N LEU A 250 -6.35 -14.99 20.91
CA LEU A 250 -5.88 -15.83 19.82
C LEU A 250 -6.88 -16.93 19.48
N ARG A 251 -6.90 -17.33 18.21
CA ARG A 251 -7.57 -18.53 17.72
C ARG A 251 -6.55 -19.43 17.06
N GLU A 252 -6.62 -20.73 17.32
CA GLU A 252 -5.77 -21.69 16.63
C GLU A 252 -6.33 -22.02 15.25
N MET A 253 -5.47 -22.15 14.24
CA MET A 253 -5.89 -22.28 12.83
C MET A 253 -5.55 -23.61 12.16
N THR A 254 -4.57 -24.36 12.65
CA THR A 254 -4.05 -25.54 11.96
C THR A 254 -4.79 -26.82 12.30
N GLY A 255 -5.44 -26.91 13.47
CA GLY A 255 -6.03 -28.15 13.98
C GLY A 255 -5.01 -29.27 14.22
N ALA A 256 -3.70 -28.97 14.14
CA ALA A 256 -2.64 -29.94 14.21
C ALA A 256 -2.18 -30.19 15.65
N LYS A 257 -1.54 -31.35 15.90
CA LYS A 257 -0.91 -31.66 17.20
C LYS A 257 0.46 -31.00 17.38
N ARG A 258 1.13 -30.59 16.30
CA ARG A 258 2.46 -29.95 16.29
C ARG A 258 2.46 -28.79 15.29
N ASN A 259 3.38 -27.84 15.48
CA ASN A 259 3.54 -26.64 14.64
C ASN A 259 2.23 -25.84 14.49
N ARG A 260 1.52 -25.68 15.62
CA ARG A 260 0.25 -24.95 15.67
C ARG A 260 0.49 -23.47 15.41
N LEU A 261 -0.29 -22.90 14.50
CA LEU A 261 -0.33 -21.46 14.24
C LEU A 261 -1.56 -20.85 14.91
N PHE A 262 -1.34 -19.70 15.53
CA PHE A 262 -2.34 -18.94 16.25
C PHE A 262 -2.50 -17.57 15.60
N VAL A 263 -3.74 -17.13 15.45
CA VAL A 263 -4.09 -15.86 14.80
C VAL A 263 -4.80 -14.91 15.77
N PHE A 264 -4.43 -13.64 15.72
CA PHE A 264 -5.16 -12.55 16.38
C PHE A 264 -6.30 -12.08 15.47
N ASP A 265 -7.37 -12.87 15.41
CA ASP A 265 -8.48 -12.71 14.46
C ASP A 265 -9.16 -11.33 14.57
N GLU A 266 -9.43 -10.87 15.80
CA GLU A 266 -10.04 -9.55 16.05
C GLU A 266 -9.24 -8.42 15.42
N TYR A 267 -7.91 -8.45 15.49
CA TYR A 267 -7.07 -7.43 14.87
C TYR A 267 -7.22 -7.41 13.34
N PHE A 268 -7.26 -8.57 12.69
CA PHE A 268 -7.47 -8.65 11.25
C PHE A 268 -8.83 -8.10 10.82
N THR A 269 -9.87 -8.32 11.62
CA THR A 269 -11.22 -7.83 11.29
C THR A 269 -11.33 -6.31 11.30
N LEU A 270 -10.40 -5.59 11.94
CA LEU A 270 -10.39 -4.13 11.96
C LEU A 270 -10.01 -3.50 10.61
N PHE A 271 -9.41 -4.27 9.70
CA PHE A 271 -8.99 -3.80 8.36
C PHE A 271 -10.00 -4.12 7.25
N LYS A 272 -11.18 -4.63 7.60
CA LYS A 272 -12.25 -4.98 6.66
C LYS A 272 -13.18 -3.80 6.38
#